data_AF-A0A968U7T4-F1
#
_entry.id   AF-A0A968U7T4-F1
#
_cell.length_a   1.000
_cell.length_b   1.000
_cell.length_c   1.000
_cell.angle_alpha   90.00
_cell.angle_beta   90.00
_cell.angle_gamma   90.00
#
_symmetry.space_group_name_H-M   'P 1'
#
loop_
_entity.id
_entity.type
_entity.pdbx_description
1 polymer ?
#
loop_
_entity_poly.entity_id
_entity_poly.type
_entity_poly.pdbx_seq_one_letter_code
_entity_poly.pdbx_strand_id
1 'polypeptide(L)' 'MTRFLTSLILAFWVSAIALIAIQNATPVALQFLNLRTIEIPLGLVMAFSASIGMVGTALAVTLWPSVRS' A
#
# COMPACT_ATOMS: atom_id res chain seq x y z
N MET A 1 -23.53 -0.37 5.92
CA MET A 1 -22.51 -0.47 6.97
C MET A 1 -21.13 -0.84 6.42
N THR A 2 -20.98 -1.91 5.64
CA THR A 2 -19.69 -2.34 5.05
C THR A 2 -18.93 -1.23 4.34
N ARG A 3 -19.56 -0.46 3.43
CA ARG A 3 -18.90 0.65 2.71
C ARG A 3 -18.33 1.73 3.65
N PHE A 4 -19.05 2.04 4.73
CA PHE A 4 -18.61 3.02 5.73
C PHE A 4 -17.40 2.51 6.52
N LEU A 5 -17.43 1.24 6.96
CA LEU A 5 -16.28 0.61 7.60
C LEU A 5 -15.08 0.57 6.66
N THR A 6 -15.28 0.21 5.39
CA THR A 6 -14.18 0.18 4.40
C THR A 6 -13.56 1.57 4.21
N SER A 7 -14.38 2.63 4.09
CA SER A 7 -13.85 3.99 3.98
C SER A 7 -13.12 4.45 5.24
N LEU A 8 -13.61 4.06 6.42
CA LEU A 8 -12.98 4.42 7.70
C LEU A 8 -11.62 3.73 7.86
N ILE A 9 -11.54 2.44 7.52
CA ILE A 9 -10.29 1.67 7.52
C ILE A 9 -9.29 2.28 6.53
N LEU A 10 -9.73 2.60 5.31
CA LEU A 10 -8.87 3.24 4.31
C LEU A 10 -8.36 4.61 4.78
N ALA A 11 -9.23 5.45 5.35
CA ALA A 11 -8.83 6.75 5.87
C ALA A 11 -7.79 6.62 6.99
N PHE A 12 -8.03 5.74 7.97
CA PHE A 12 -7.08 5.47 9.03
C PHE A 12 -5.75 4.95 8.49
N TRP A 13 -5.79 4.05 7.51
CA TRP A 13 -4.59 3.46 6.92
C TRP A 13 -3.75 4.51 6.17
N VAL A 14 -4.39 5.38 5.38
CA VAL A 14 -3.71 6.49 4.68
C VAL A 14 -3.11 7.48 5.67
N SER A 15 -3.85 7.84 6.73
CA SER A 15 -3.34 8.72 7.80
C SER A 15 -2.14 8.11 8.53
N ALA A 16 -2.17 6.80 8.81
CA ALA A 16 -1.06 6.10 9.43
C ALA A 16 0.19 6.13 8.53
N ILE A 17 0.04 5.85 7.24
CA ILE A 17 1.14 5.93 6.26
C ILE A 17 1.72 7.34 6.22
N ALA A 18 0.87 8.39 6.21
CA ALA A 18 1.32 9.78 6.20
C ALA A 18 2.09 10.16 7.47
N LEU A 19 1.59 9.77 8.66
CA LEU A 19 2.29 10.02 9.92
C LEU A 19 3.64 9.29 9.97
N ILE A 20 3.67 8.02 9.61
CA ILE A 20 4.91 7.23 9.56
C ILE A 20 5.88 7.84 8.54
N ALA A 21 5.40 8.28 7.37
CA ALA A 21 6.24 8.91 6.35
C ALA A 21 6.91 10.20 6.84
N ILE A 22 6.16 11.05 7.56
CA ILE A 22 6.67 12.31 8.09
C ILE A 22 7.65 12.05 9.24
N GLN A 23 7.32 11.11 10.14
CA GLN A 23 8.13 10.82 11.33
C GLN A 23 9.35 9.95 11.01
N ASN A 24 9.29 9.14 9.96
CA ASN A 24 10.32 8.19 9.54
C ASN A 24 10.84 8.58 8.16
N ALA A 25 11.38 9.81 8.07
CA ALA A 25 11.98 10.35 6.85
C ALA A 25 13.34 9.71 6.50
N THR A 26 13.78 8.70 7.26
CA THR A 26 15.00 7.96 6.95
C THR A 26 14.81 7.18 5.65
N PRO A 27 15.67 7.41 4.65
CA PRO A 27 15.66 6.64 3.42
C PRO A 27 15.91 5.15 3.72
N VAL A 28 15.11 4.27 3.11
CA VAL A 28 15.31 2.82 3.18
C VAL A 28 15.84 2.32 1.83
N ALA A 29 16.83 1.45 1.89
CA ALA A 29 17.33 0.78 0.70
C ALA A 29 16.78 -0.64 0.63
N LEU A 30 16.04 -0.95 -0.43
CA LEU A 30 15.58 -2.30 -0.69
C LEU A 30 16.75 -3.11 -1.28
N GLN A 31 17.12 -4.19 -0.60
CA GLN A 31 18.16 -5.10 -1.06
C GLN A 31 17.50 -6.32 -1.72
N PHE A 32 17.77 -6.51 -3.00
CA PHE A 32 17.30 -7.64 -3.81
C PHE A 32 18.50 -8.53 -4.16
N LEU A 33 18.65 -9.65 -3.44
CA LEU A 33 19.82 -10.55 -3.57
C LEU A 33 21.13 -9.77 -3.32
N ASN A 34 21.89 -9.46 -4.39
CA ASN A 34 23.12 -8.65 -4.36
C ASN A 34 22.93 -7.21 -4.86
N LEU A 35 21.73 -6.82 -5.30
CA LEU A 35 21.42 -5.48 -5.80
C LEU A 35 20.84 -4.63 -4.68
N ARG A 36 21.40 -3.44 -4.45
CA ARG A 36 20.83 -2.45 -3.52
C ARG A 36 20.15 -1.36 -4.34
N THR A 37 18.87 -1.11 -4.06
CA THR A 37 18.12 -0.03 -4.69
C THR A 37 18.63 1.32 -4.16
N ILE A 38 18.45 2.37 -4.95
CA ILE A 38 18.61 3.75 -4.48
C ILE A 38 17.76 3.95 -3.23
N GLU A 39 18.21 4.79 -2.31
CA GLU A 39 17.48 4.99 -1.06
C GLU A 39 16.13 5.66 -1.34
N ILE A 40 15.06 4.97 -0.94
CA ILE A 40 13.68 5.39 -1.17
C ILE A 40 13.09 5.80 0.19
N PRO A 41 12.37 6.93 0.29
CA PRO A 41 11.66 7.26 1.51
C PRO A 41 10.67 6.15 1.91
N LEU A 42 10.66 5.76 3.19
CA LEU A 42 9.80 4.67 3.68
C LEU A 42 8.32 4.90 3.36
N GLY A 43 7.86 6.15 3.50
CA GLY A 43 6.50 6.55 3.14
C GLY A 43 6.13 6.27 1.69
N LEU A 44 7.09 6.44 0.76
CA LEU A 44 6.87 6.18 -0.66
C LEU A 44 6.75 4.67 -0.91
N VAL A 45 7.57 3.85 -0.26
CA VAL A 45 7.48 2.38 -0.33
C VAL A 45 6.11 1.89 0.18
N MET A 46 5.65 2.43 1.32
CA MET A 46 4.35 2.06 1.89
C MET A 46 3.18 2.49 0.99
N ALA A 47 3.22 3.71 0.44
CA ALA A 47 2.19 4.20 -0.47
C ALA A 47 2.12 3.36 -1.77
N PHE A 48 3.26 3.00 -2.33
CA PHE A 48 3.31 2.11 -3.50
C PHE A 48 2.79 0.71 -3.18
N SER A 49 3.18 0.14 -2.04
CA SER A 49 2.69 -1.18 -1.62
C SER A 49 1.17 -1.20 -1.44
N ALA A 50 0.63 -0.20 -0.72
CA ALA A 50 -0.81 -0.07 -0.51
C ALA A 50 -1.58 0.11 -1.83
N SER A 51 -1.10 1.00 -2.71
CA SER A 51 -1.75 1.24 -4.00
C SER A 51 -1.69 0.02 -4.93
N ILE A 52 -0.56 -0.68 -5.02
CA ILE A 52 -0.45 -1.93 -5.78
C ILE A 52 -1.39 -2.99 -5.22
N GLY A 53 -1.49 -3.13 -3.89
CA GLY A 53 -2.43 -4.05 -3.26
C GLY A 53 -3.89 -3.72 -3.58
N MET A 54 -4.27 -2.44 -3.55
CA MET A 54 -5.63 -1.99 -3.88
C MET A 54 -5.96 -2.19 -5.36
N VAL A 55 -5.04 -1.82 -6.26
CA VAL A 55 -5.23 -2.03 -7.71
C VAL A 55 -5.26 -3.53 -8.02
N GLY A 56 -4.34 -4.30 -7.45
CA GLY A 56 -4.27 -5.75 -7.63
C GLY A 56 -5.53 -6.46 -7.15
N THR A 57 -6.07 -6.09 -5.99
CA THR A 57 -7.34 -6.65 -5.49
C THR A 57 -8.53 -6.21 -6.34
N ALA A 58 -8.60 -4.96 -6.79
CA ALA A 58 -9.64 -4.49 -7.71
C ALA A 58 -9.60 -5.27 -9.04
N LEU A 59 -8.41 -5.49 -9.60
CA LEU A 59 -8.21 -6.29 -10.80
C LEU A 59 -8.56 -7.77 -10.56
N ALA A 60 -8.15 -8.36 -9.44
CA ALA A 60 -8.46 -9.75 -9.11
C ALA A 60 -9.98 -9.97 -8.99
N VAL A 61 -10.69 -9.09 -8.28
CA VAL A 61 -12.15 -9.19 -8.14
C VAL A 61 -12.87 -8.98 -9.47
N THR A 62 -12.37 -8.10 -10.33
CA THR A 62 -13.01 -7.81 -11.62
C THR A 62 -12.76 -8.90 -12.66
N LEU A 63 -11.56 -9.47 -12.69
CA LEU A 63 -11.11 -10.44 -13.70
C LEU A 63 -11.37 -11.89 -13.28
N TRP A 64 -11.63 -12.20 -12.01
CA TRP A 64 -11.90 -13.56 -11.54
C TRP A 64 -13.41 -13.87 -11.55
N PRO A 65 -13.94 -14.61 -12.55
CA PRO A 65 -15.37 -14.85 -12.69
C PRO A 65 -15.98 -15.68 -11.54
N SER A 66 -15.19 -16.52 -10.88
CA SER A 66 -15.65 -17.42 -9.80
C SER A 66 -15.99 -16.70 -8.49
N VAL A 67 -15.67 -15.41 -8.35
CA VAL A 67 -16.08 -14.57 -7.20
C VAL A 67 -17.50 -14.00 -7.37
N ARG A 68 -18.12 -14.18 -8.55
CA ARG A 68 -19.41 -13.58 -8.93
C ARG A 68 -20.62 -14.54 -8.83
N SER A 69 -20.47 -15.75 -8.27
CA SER A 69 -21.58 -16.69 -8.02
C SER A 69 -22.20 -16.48 -6.64
#